data_AF-A0A2K6W9X0-F1
#
_entry.id   AF-A0A2K6W9X0-F1
#
_cell.length_a   1.000
_cell.length_b   1.000
_cell.length_c   1.000
_cell.angle_alpha   90.00
_cell.angle_beta   90.00
_cell.angle_gamma   90.00
#
_symmetry.space_group_name_H-M   'P 1'
#
loop_
_entity.id
_entity.type
_entity.pdbx_description
1 polymer ?
#
loop_
_entity_poly.entity_id
_entity_poly.type
_entity_poly.pdbx_seq_one_letter_code
_entity_poly.pdbx_strand_id
1 'polypeptide(L)'
;MFDLPLLNLAEVLAVYGGLCGLLYVGTDGFYREAPFLNSIPTLSLTILTLTLRVKGTIKLLTSLTFLVLAFSVYLYSSQWHNNLQTVCALFTIAHISYILSFILSLRRLWFGCAVVVITYVIAFLYFCFVDLFWSIPILVLNFCLLFMTLATSVISAGSIWHYGSKRENAEQQAALLRFLGLLSFMAYVSLLLLNRFGNRIDRSNYISILLFCIGQLLLFIANARAF
;
A
#
# COMPACT_ATOMS: atom_id res chain seq x y z
N MET A 1 12.80 -25.53 -16.27
CA MET A 1 12.23 -24.21 -15.92
C MET A 1 10.73 -24.41 -16.03
N PHE A 2 9.98 -24.45 -14.92
CA PHE A 2 8.52 -24.62 -14.99
C PHE A 2 7.94 -23.38 -15.66
N ASP A 3 7.52 -23.50 -16.92
CA ASP A 3 6.64 -22.53 -17.57
C ASP A 3 5.28 -22.65 -16.91
N LEU A 4 5.11 -22.02 -15.75
CA LEU A 4 3.77 -21.76 -15.24
C LEU A 4 3.01 -20.96 -16.30
N PRO A 5 1.78 -21.37 -16.67
CA PRO A 5 0.97 -20.63 -17.63
C PRO A 5 0.79 -19.19 -17.15
N LEU A 6 0.72 -18.27 -18.11
CA LEU A 6 0.53 -16.85 -17.87
C LEU A 6 -0.77 -16.67 -17.09
N LEU A 7 -0.65 -16.33 -15.80
CA LEU A 7 -1.81 -16.15 -14.94
C LEU A 7 -2.63 -14.98 -15.50
N ASN A 8 -3.84 -15.26 -15.95
CA ASN A 8 -4.69 -14.24 -16.52
C ASN A 8 -5.14 -13.28 -15.42
N LEU A 9 -5.34 -12.00 -15.76
CA LEU A 9 -5.84 -11.01 -14.80
C LEU A 9 -7.15 -11.45 -14.13
N ALA A 10 -8.00 -12.17 -14.87
CA ALA A 10 -9.22 -12.78 -14.34
C ALA A 10 -8.94 -13.80 -13.23
N GLU A 11 -7.89 -14.62 -13.37
CA GLU A 11 -7.50 -15.62 -12.37
C GLU A 11 -6.91 -14.94 -11.12
N VAL A 12 -6.10 -13.90 -11.28
CA VAL A 12 -5.62 -13.07 -10.16
C VAL A 12 -6.81 -12.49 -9.40
N LEU A 13 -7.76 -11.89 -10.12
CA LEU A 13 -8.96 -11.29 -9.52
C LEU A 13 -9.83 -12.35 -8.83
N ALA A 14 -9.95 -13.55 -9.40
CA ALA A 14 -10.70 -14.64 -8.81
C ALA A 14 -10.03 -15.16 -7.53
N VAL A 15 -8.71 -15.38 -7.54
CA VAL A 15 -7.95 -15.85 -6.37
C VAL A 15 -7.93 -14.79 -5.27
N TYR A 16 -7.49 -13.57 -5.59
CA TYR A 16 -7.40 -12.49 -4.61
C TYR A 16 -8.78 -12.06 -4.11
N GLY A 17 -9.75 -11.91 -5.01
CA GLY A 17 -11.13 -11.59 -4.67
C GLY A 17 -11.79 -12.67 -3.82
N GLY A 18 -11.54 -13.94 -4.13
CA GLY A 18 -11.99 -15.08 -3.33
C GLY A 18 -11.42 -15.06 -1.91
N LEU A 19 -10.12 -14.77 -1.76
CA LEU A 19 -9.48 -14.65 -0.45
C LEU A 19 -9.96 -13.41 0.34
N CYS A 20 -10.20 -12.29 -0.32
CA CYS A 20 -10.84 -11.12 0.28
C CYS A 20 -12.29 -11.42 0.70
N GLY A 21 -13.02 -12.22 -0.08
CA GLY A 21 -14.35 -12.70 0.27
C GLY A 21 -14.33 -13.63 1.50
N LEU A 22 -13.38 -14.56 1.54
CA LEU A 22 -13.16 -15.40 2.72
C LEU A 22 -12.81 -14.56 3.96
N LEU A 23 -11.96 -13.55 3.80
CA LEU A 23 -11.64 -12.61 4.85
C LEU A 23 -12.91 -11.89 5.34
N TYR A 24 -13.72 -11.36 4.42
CA TYR A 24 -14.97 -10.67 4.74
C TYR A 24 -15.92 -11.56 5.55
N VAL A 25 -16.14 -12.80 5.11
CA VAL A 25 -17.00 -13.75 5.83
C VAL A 25 -16.39 -14.15 7.18
N GLY A 26 -15.09 -14.46 7.23
CA GLY A 26 -14.42 -14.93 8.44
C GLY A 26 -14.23 -13.85 9.52
N THR A 27 -14.28 -12.57 9.14
CA THR A 27 -14.16 -11.43 10.06
C THR A 27 -15.50 -10.77 10.37
N ASP A 28 -16.61 -11.43 10.04
CA ASP A 28 -17.97 -10.91 10.23
C ASP A 28 -18.11 -9.52 9.56
N GLY A 29 -17.77 -9.42 8.28
CA GLY A 29 -17.83 -8.17 7.53
C GLY A 29 -16.72 -7.17 7.84
N PHE A 30 -15.51 -7.64 8.13
CA PHE A 30 -14.36 -6.82 8.55
C PHE A 30 -14.48 -6.17 9.94
N TYR A 31 -15.44 -6.58 10.76
CA TYR A 31 -15.60 -6.06 12.12
C TYR A 31 -14.64 -6.72 13.13
N ARG A 32 -14.29 -8.00 12.92
CA ARG A 32 -13.39 -8.76 13.80
C ARG A 32 -11.98 -8.79 13.25
N GLU A 33 -10.98 -8.61 14.12
CA GLU A 33 -9.59 -8.80 13.76
C GLU A 33 -9.21 -10.28 13.87
N ALA A 34 -8.68 -10.84 12.78
CA ALA A 34 -8.17 -12.21 12.74
C ALA A 34 -6.79 -12.18 12.06
N PRO A 35 -5.67 -12.25 12.81
CA PRO A 35 -4.34 -11.94 12.28
C PRO A 35 -3.94 -12.80 11.08
N PHE A 36 -4.24 -14.10 11.15
CA PHE A 36 -3.98 -15.01 10.03
C PHE A 36 -4.84 -14.67 8.82
N LEU A 37 -6.16 -14.56 8.97
CA LEU A 37 -7.08 -14.26 7.87
C LEU A 37 -6.73 -12.92 7.20
N ASN A 38 -6.40 -11.89 7.99
CA ASN A 38 -6.06 -10.55 7.48
C ASN A 38 -4.81 -10.56 6.58
N SER A 39 -3.85 -11.44 6.86
CA SER A 39 -2.59 -11.52 6.11
C SER A 39 -2.66 -12.36 4.83
N ILE A 40 -3.61 -13.30 4.73
CA ILE A 40 -3.70 -14.28 3.62
C ILE A 40 -3.86 -13.61 2.24
N PRO A 41 -4.77 -12.64 2.02
CA PRO A 41 -4.90 -11.99 0.71
C PRO A 41 -3.58 -11.37 0.25
N THR A 42 -2.86 -10.71 1.15
CA THR A 42 -1.57 -10.09 0.83
C THR A 42 -0.45 -11.11 0.57
N LEU A 43 -0.43 -12.21 1.33
CA LEU A 43 0.50 -13.33 1.07
C LEU A 43 0.24 -13.94 -0.31
N SER A 44 -1.03 -14.06 -0.72
CA SER A 44 -1.34 -14.56 -2.06
C SER A 44 -0.73 -13.69 -3.15
N LEU A 45 -0.81 -12.35 -3.04
CA LEU A 45 -0.17 -11.43 -3.98
C LEU A 45 1.35 -11.60 -4.01
N THR A 46 1.97 -11.93 -2.88
CA THR A 46 3.42 -12.23 -2.83
C THR A 46 3.75 -13.42 -3.73
N ILE A 47 3.00 -14.52 -3.62
CA ILE A 47 3.16 -15.73 -4.42
C ILE A 47 2.86 -15.44 -5.89
N LEU A 48 1.74 -14.76 -6.18
CA LEU A 48 1.36 -14.37 -7.53
C LEU A 48 2.39 -13.44 -8.18
N THR A 49 3.06 -12.59 -7.41
CA THR A 49 4.10 -11.70 -7.94
C THR A 49 5.31 -12.50 -8.42
N LEU A 50 5.64 -13.61 -7.75
CA LEU A 50 6.77 -14.45 -8.14
C LEU A 50 6.54 -15.18 -9.48
N THR A 51 5.28 -15.34 -9.89
CA THR A 51 4.91 -15.94 -11.19
C THR A 51 4.83 -14.92 -12.34
N LEU A 52 4.91 -13.61 -12.05
CA LEU A 52 4.89 -12.56 -13.08
C LEU A 52 6.15 -12.60 -13.97
N ARG A 53 5.95 -12.39 -15.28
CA ARG A 53 7.02 -12.23 -16.28
C ARG A 53 7.52 -10.79 -16.37
N VAL A 54 8.03 -10.27 -15.26
CA VAL A 54 8.64 -8.92 -15.19
C VAL A 54 10.14 -9.00 -14.93
N LYS A 55 10.87 -7.88 -15.09
CA LYS A 55 12.30 -7.80 -14.76
C LYS A 55 12.55 -8.30 -13.33
N GLY A 56 13.56 -9.15 -13.15
CA GLY A 56 13.82 -9.83 -11.87
C GLY A 56 13.96 -8.90 -10.66
N THR A 57 14.54 -7.71 -10.85
CA THR A 57 14.66 -6.70 -9.78
C THR A 57 13.30 -6.15 -9.33
N ILE A 58 12.41 -5.86 -10.28
CA ILE A 58 11.05 -5.35 -10.01
C ILE A 58 10.21 -6.45 -9.36
N LYS A 59 10.38 -7.69 -9.82
CA LYS A 59 9.73 -8.86 -9.25
C LYS A 59 10.09 -9.04 -7.77
N LEU A 60 11.39 -9.01 -7.45
CA LEU A 60 11.88 -9.16 -6.09
C LEU A 60 11.38 -8.01 -5.19
N LEU A 61 11.50 -6.77 -5.63
CA LEU A 61 11.07 -5.60 -4.85
C LEU A 61 9.56 -5.62 -4.57
N THR A 62 8.75 -5.93 -5.58
CA THR A 62 7.29 -6.01 -5.44
C THR A 62 6.87 -7.17 -4.54
N SER A 63 7.51 -8.33 -4.69
CA SER A 63 7.25 -9.50 -3.84
C SER A 63 7.63 -9.19 -2.38
N LEU A 64 8.78 -8.54 -2.17
CA LEU A 64 9.22 -8.12 -0.84
C LEU A 64 8.24 -7.09 -0.23
N THR A 65 7.73 -6.14 -1.01
CA THR A 65 6.68 -5.23 -0.54
C THR A 65 5.47 -5.99 -0.01
N PHE A 66 4.91 -6.93 -0.79
CA PHE A 66 3.73 -7.67 -0.34
C PHE A 66 4.03 -8.59 0.84
N LEU A 67 5.19 -9.22 0.88
CA LEU A 67 5.61 -10.07 2.00
C LEU A 67 5.69 -9.25 3.30
N VAL A 68 6.36 -8.09 3.24
CA VAL A 68 6.52 -7.21 4.41
C VAL A 68 5.16 -6.61 4.82
N LEU A 69 4.29 -6.24 3.87
CA LEU A 69 2.93 -5.79 4.18
C LEU A 69 2.11 -6.89 4.87
N ALA A 70 2.16 -8.12 4.37
CA ALA A 70 1.45 -9.24 4.97
C ALA A 70 1.91 -9.48 6.41
N PHE A 71 3.22 -9.44 6.66
CA PHE A 71 3.78 -9.55 7.99
C PHE A 71 3.39 -8.37 8.89
N SER A 72 3.37 -7.15 8.35
CA SER A 72 2.94 -5.95 9.07
C SER A 72 1.49 -6.04 9.54
N VAL A 73 0.59 -6.50 8.66
CA VAL A 73 -0.83 -6.69 9.01
C VAL A 73 -1.03 -7.82 9.99
N TYR A 74 -0.29 -8.93 9.83
CA TYR A 74 -0.31 -10.01 10.81
C TYR A 74 0.05 -9.51 12.22
N LEU A 75 1.16 -8.75 12.33
CA LEU A 75 1.58 -8.17 13.61
C LEU A 75 0.61 -7.12 14.13
N TYR A 76 0.06 -6.27 13.26
CA TYR A 76 -0.92 -5.26 13.64
C TYR A 76 -2.18 -5.87 14.25
N SER A 77 -2.68 -6.97 13.68
CA SER A 77 -3.88 -7.67 14.14
C SER A 77 -3.62 -8.74 15.21
N SER A 78 -2.36 -8.99 15.56
CA SER A 78 -2.02 -9.92 16.62
C SER A 78 -2.13 -9.23 17.97
N GLN A 79 -2.78 -9.88 18.94
CA GLN A 79 -2.82 -9.39 20.32
C GLN A 79 -1.43 -9.39 20.98
N TRP A 80 -0.47 -10.11 20.41
CA TRP A 80 0.91 -10.17 20.91
C TRP A 80 1.72 -8.96 20.46
N HIS A 81 1.95 -8.07 21.42
CA HIS A 81 2.76 -6.85 21.34
C HIS A 81 2.24 -5.78 20.38
N ASN A 82 1.55 -4.79 20.97
CA ASN A 82 1.25 -3.46 20.43
C ASN A 82 2.52 -2.64 20.07
N ASN A 83 3.49 -3.24 19.39
CA ASN A 83 4.65 -2.55 18.84
C ASN A 83 4.24 -1.84 17.56
N LEU A 84 3.38 -0.82 17.69
CA LEU A 84 3.00 0.09 16.60
C LEU A 84 4.24 0.66 15.90
N GLN A 85 5.32 0.85 16.65
CA GLN A 85 6.61 1.26 16.11
C GLN A 85 7.16 0.24 15.09
N THR A 86 7.17 -1.05 15.43
CA THR A 86 7.63 -2.12 14.53
C THR A 86 6.71 -2.24 13.32
N VAL A 87 5.39 -2.20 13.52
CA VAL A 87 4.42 -2.22 12.43
C VAL A 87 4.65 -1.05 11.48
N CYS A 88 4.78 0.17 12.00
CA CYS A 88 5.03 1.37 11.22
C CYS A 88 6.35 1.29 10.43
N ALA A 89 7.43 0.81 11.07
CA ALA A 89 8.72 0.61 10.42
C ALA A 89 8.61 -0.39 9.25
N LEU A 90 7.90 -1.52 9.45
CA LEU A 90 7.68 -2.51 8.39
C LEU A 90 6.84 -1.95 7.23
N PHE A 91 5.77 -1.20 7.52
CA PHE A 91 4.99 -0.50 6.50
C PHE A 91 5.86 0.46 5.68
N THR A 92 6.76 1.19 6.36
CA THR A 92 7.71 2.11 5.71
C THR A 92 8.67 1.36 4.80
N ILE A 93 9.28 0.27 5.29
CA ILE A 93 10.19 -0.59 4.50
C ILE A 93 9.48 -1.15 3.26
N ALA A 94 8.24 -1.61 3.41
CA ALA A 94 7.45 -2.13 2.29
C ALA A 94 7.23 -1.07 1.21
N HIS A 95 6.91 0.17 1.61
CA HIS A 95 6.66 1.28 0.68
C HIS A 95 7.95 1.82 0.05
N ILE A 96 9.06 1.88 0.79
CA ILE A 96 10.37 2.18 0.22
C ILE A 96 10.71 1.15 -0.87
N SER A 97 10.54 -0.13 -0.55
CA SER A 97 10.78 -1.23 -1.50
C SER A 97 9.90 -1.11 -2.74
N TYR A 98 8.65 -0.68 -2.58
CA TYR A 98 7.73 -0.46 -3.68
C TYR A 98 8.15 0.74 -4.56
N ILE A 99 8.53 1.86 -3.94
CA ILE A 99 9.03 3.05 -4.67
C ILE A 99 10.23 2.68 -5.53
N LEU A 100 11.19 1.93 -4.97
CA LEU A 100 12.37 1.47 -5.69
C LEU A 100 12.01 0.64 -6.94
N SER A 101 10.82 0.02 -7.00
CA SER A 101 10.39 -0.79 -8.14
C SER A 101 10.09 0.04 -9.39
N PHE A 102 9.80 1.35 -9.26
CA PHE A 102 9.37 2.19 -10.38
C PHE A 102 9.97 3.60 -10.40
N ILE A 103 10.68 4.04 -9.35
CA ILE A 103 11.24 5.39 -9.25
C ILE A 103 12.17 5.75 -10.42
N LEU A 104 12.88 4.76 -10.97
CA LEU A 104 13.76 4.95 -12.13
C LEU A 104 13.00 5.33 -13.41
N SER A 105 11.70 5.08 -13.48
CA SER A 105 10.84 5.50 -14.58
C SER A 105 10.43 6.97 -14.50
N LEU A 106 10.73 7.65 -13.39
CA LEU A 106 10.42 9.06 -13.19
C LEU A 106 11.35 9.95 -14.03
N ARG A 107 10.77 10.70 -14.97
CA ARG A 107 11.51 11.65 -15.82
C ARG A 107 11.37 13.09 -15.38
N ARG A 108 10.19 13.48 -14.91
CA ARG A 108 9.85 14.84 -14.53
C ARG A 108 8.85 14.82 -13.39
N LEU A 109 9.02 15.71 -12.41
CA LEU A 109 8.13 15.84 -11.25
C LEU A 109 6.92 16.72 -11.58
N TRP A 110 5.73 16.24 -11.22
CA TRP A 110 4.49 17.00 -11.37
C TRP A 110 4.30 17.89 -10.15
N PHE A 111 4.81 19.12 -10.25
CA PHE A 111 4.81 20.08 -9.15
C PHE A 111 3.42 20.35 -8.57
N GLY A 112 2.38 20.39 -9.40
CA GLY A 112 1.00 20.58 -8.92
C GLY A 112 0.56 19.48 -7.95
N CYS A 113 0.80 18.22 -8.30
CA CYS A 113 0.53 17.08 -7.40
C CYS A 113 1.44 17.11 -6.17
N ALA A 114 2.72 17.45 -6.33
CA ALA A 114 3.64 17.59 -5.20
C ALA A 114 3.16 18.60 -4.16
N VAL A 115 2.73 19.79 -4.60
CA VAL A 115 2.21 20.83 -3.70
C VAL A 115 0.95 20.35 -2.97
N VAL A 116 0.00 19.73 -3.67
CA VAL A 116 -1.25 19.22 -3.05
C VAL A 116 -0.95 18.14 -2.01
N VAL A 117 -0.11 17.16 -2.36
CA VAL A 117 0.22 16.04 -1.46
C VAL A 117 1.02 16.50 -0.26
N ILE A 118 2.02 17.38 -0.45
CA ILE A 118 2.83 17.91 0.66
C ILE A 118 1.97 18.76 1.60
N THR A 119 1.11 19.63 1.04
CA THR A 119 0.18 20.45 1.85
C THR A 119 -0.75 19.56 2.68
N TYR A 120 -1.30 18.50 2.08
CA TYR A 120 -2.11 17.51 2.80
C TYR A 120 -1.34 16.84 3.93
N VAL A 121 -0.12 16.36 3.66
CA VAL A 121 0.71 15.66 4.66
C VAL A 121 1.05 16.57 5.82
N ILE A 122 1.45 17.82 5.56
CA ILE A 122 1.77 18.79 6.61
C ILE A 122 0.53 19.08 7.46
N ALA A 123 -0.61 19.37 6.84
CA ALA A 123 -1.86 19.64 7.54
C ALA A 123 -2.30 18.44 8.39
N PHE A 124 -2.19 17.23 7.84
CA PHE A 124 -2.58 15.99 8.52
C PHE A 124 -1.67 15.68 9.71
N LEU A 125 -0.34 15.77 9.53
CA LEU A 125 0.63 15.53 10.61
C LEU A 125 0.49 16.57 11.72
N TYR A 126 0.27 17.84 11.38
CA TYR A 126 -0.02 18.88 12.35
C TYR A 126 -1.28 18.55 13.15
N PHE A 127 -2.39 18.24 12.47
CA PHE A 127 -3.66 17.93 13.13
C PHE A 127 -3.58 16.69 14.04
N CYS A 128 -2.88 15.63 13.61
CA CYS A 128 -2.84 14.38 14.37
C CYS A 128 -1.80 14.37 15.49
N PHE A 129 -0.68 15.09 15.33
CA PHE A 129 0.50 14.88 16.18
C PHE A 129 1.04 16.13 16.87
N VAL A 130 0.51 17.33 16.66
CA VAL A 130 1.02 18.54 17.32
C VAL A 130 1.04 18.39 18.85
N ASP A 131 -0.02 17.85 19.43
CA ASP A 131 -0.14 17.62 20.87
C ASP A 131 0.57 16.34 21.34
N LEU A 132 0.78 15.37 20.44
CA LEU A 132 1.37 14.06 20.75
C LEU A 132 2.89 14.01 20.56
N PHE A 133 3.48 15.01 19.90
CA PHE A 133 4.90 15.02 19.59
C PHE A 133 5.77 14.90 20.85
N TRP A 134 5.36 15.57 21.93
CA TRP A 134 6.08 15.56 23.20
C TRP A 134 5.87 14.29 24.02
N SER A 135 4.74 13.60 23.83
CA SER A 135 4.41 12.42 24.63
C SER A 135 5.01 11.13 24.06
N ILE A 136 5.07 10.97 22.74
CA ILE A 136 5.56 9.73 22.09
C ILE A 136 6.43 10.04 20.85
N PRO A 137 7.58 10.72 21.01
CA PRO A 137 8.33 11.31 19.90
C PRO A 137 8.83 10.27 18.89
N ILE A 138 9.35 9.12 19.34
CA ILE A 138 9.90 8.07 18.46
C ILE A 138 8.80 7.51 17.54
N LEU A 139 7.60 7.31 18.07
CA LEU A 139 6.48 6.79 17.29
C LEU A 139 6.00 7.83 16.26
N VAL A 140 5.90 9.09 16.67
CA VAL A 140 5.54 10.20 15.77
C VAL A 140 6.56 10.33 14.64
N LEU A 141 7.86 10.25 14.93
CA LEU A 141 8.92 10.27 13.91
C LEU A 141 8.77 9.12 12.91
N ASN A 142 8.44 7.90 13.36
CA ASN A 142 8.19 6.79 12.46
C ASN A 142 6.97 7.03 11.56
N PHE A 143 5.88 7.58 12.11
CA PHE A 143 4.72 7.96 11.29
C PHE A 143 5.05 9.08 10.30
N CYS A 144 5.84 10.08 10.69
CA CYS A 144 6.33 11.10 9.77
C CYS A 144 7.11 10.47 8.61
N LEU A 145 8.04 9.54 8.89
CA LEU A 145 8.79 8.83 7.85
C LEU A 145 7.88 8.01 6.93
N LEU A 146 6.87 7.33 7.48
CA LEU A 146 5.87 6.60 6.71
C LEU A 146 5.09 7.53 5.76
N PHE A 147 4.60 8.66 6.27
CA PHE A 147 3.86 9.64 5.46
C PHE A 147 4.73 10.28 4.39
N MET A 148 5.98 10.61 4.71
CA MET A 148 6.92 11.14 3.70
C MET A 148 7.19 10.09 2.61
N THR A 149 7.35 8.82 2.99
CA THR A 149 7.51 7.72 2.03
C THR A 149 6.26 7.58 1.15
N LEU A 150 5.06 7.58 1.72
CA LEU A 150 3.80 7.57 0.98
C LEU A 150 3.63 8.80 0.09
N ALA A 151 4.03 9.98 0.55
CA ALA A 151 3.96 11.21 -0.21
C ALA A 151 4.86 11.11 -1.45
N THR A 152 6.12 10.72 -1.26
CA THR A 152 7.06 10.54 -2.37
C THR A 152 6.58 9.47 -3.36
N SER A 153 5.96 8.39 -2.90
CA SER A 153 5.41 7.35 -3.79
C SER A 153 4.25 7.87 -4.62
N VAL A 154 3.27 8.55 -4.01
CA VAL A 154 2.11 9.14 -4.68
C VAL A 154 2.56 10.19 -5.69
N ILE A 155 3.45 11.10 -5.30
CA ILE A 155 4.00 12.14 -6.17
C ILE A 155 4.73 11.51 -7.35
N SER A 156 5.55 10.48 -7.10
CA SER A 156 6.30 9.80 -8.15
C SER A 156 5.39 9.09 -9.14
N ALA A 157 4.41 8.33 -8.65
CA ALA A 157 3.44 7.63 -9.49
C ALA A 157 2.56 8.61 -10.29
N GLY A 158 2.07 9.68 -9.65
CA GLY A 158 1.30 10.73 -10.32
C GLY A 158 2.12 11.46 -11.37
N SER A 159 3.41 11.68 -11.11
CA SER A 159 4.34 12.30 -12.07
C SER A 159 4.56 11.43 -13.30
N ILE A 160 4.76 10.12 -13.12
CA ILE A 160 4.91 9.16 -14.23
C ILE A 160 3.63 9.08 -15.05
N TRP A 161 2.47 9.09 -14.39
CA TRP A 161 1.18 9.08 -15.06
C TRP A 161 0.93 10.36 -15.87
N HIS A 162 1.15 11.53 -15.28
CA HIS A 162 0.85 12.83 -15.89
C HIS A 162 1.78 13.17 -17.07
N TYR A 163 3.10 12.98 -16.91
CA TYR A 163 4.03 13.32 -17.99
C TYR A 163 4.10 12.32 -19.12
N GLY A 164 3.46 11.15 -18.93
CA GLY A 164 3.34 10.12 -19.94
C GLY A 164 4.68 9.50 -20.31
N SER A 165 4.69 8.18 -20.38
CA SER A 165 5.55 7.56 -21.38
C SER A 165 4.98 7.94 -22.75
N LYS A 166 5.82 8.39 -23.69
CA LYS A 166 5.40 8.54 -25.11
C LYS A 166 4.97 7.19 -25.74
N ARG A 167 5.02 6.08 -25.00
CA ARG A 167 4.68 4.72 -25.44
C ARG A 167 3.37 4.27 -24.79
N GLU A 168 2.48 3.81 -25.66
CA GLU A 168 1.34 2.89 -25.47
C GLU A 168 0.41 3.07 -24.27
N ASN A 169 -0.90 3.01 -24.57
CA ASN A 169 -2.01 3.12 -23.60
C ASN A 169 -1.85 2.21 -22.35
N ALA A 170 -1.13 1.08 -22.47
CA ALA A 170 -0.90 0.13 -21.38
C ALA A 170 0.00 0.69 -20.25
N GLU A 171 1.12 1.34 -20.58
CA GLU A 171 2.03 1.90 -19.56
C GLU A 171 1.36 3.04 -18.79
N GLN A 172 0.60 3.88 -19.48
CA GLN A 172 -0.16 4.97 -18.86
C GLN A 172 -1.24 4.44 -17.92
N GLN A 173 -1.97 3.40 -18.33
CA GLN A 173 -2.94 2.73 -17.46
C GLN A 173 -2.25 2.13 -16.23
N ALA A 174 -1.10 1.48 -16.39
CA ALA A 174 -0.35 0.93 -15.26
C ALA A 174 0.07 2.04 -14.28
N ALA A 175 0.56 3.19 -14.77
CA ALA A 175 0.91 4.34 -13.93
C ALA A 175 -0.30 4.91 -13.17
N LEU A 176 -1.46 5.02 -13.83
CA LEU A 176 -2.71 5.43 -13.18
C LEU A 176 -3.11 4.46 -12.07
N LEU A 177 -3.04 3.15 -12.31
CA LEU A 177 -3.35 2.14 -11.31
C LEU A 177 -2.41 2.22 -10.10
N ARG A 178 -1.10 2.48 -10.30
CA ARG A 178 -0.17 2.76 -9.18
C ARG A 178 -0.60 3.98 -8.39
N PHE A 179 -0.90 5.07 -9.09
CA PHE A 179 -1.28 6.31 -8.45
C PHE A 179 -2.54 6.13 -7.60
N LEU A 180 -3.58 5.50 -8.13
CA LEU A 180 -4.80 5.19 -7.38
C LEU A 180 -4.54 4.21 -6.23
N GLY A 181 -3.71 3.18 -6.44
CA GLY A 181 -3.36 2.24 -5.38
C GLY A 181 -2.64 2.91 -4.22
N LEU A 182 -1.65 3.77 -4.51
CA LEU A 182 -0.90 4.52 -3.51
C LEU A 182 -1.76 5.60 -2.81
N LEU A 183 -2.70 6.21 -3.53
CA LEU A 183 -3.67 7.13 -2.93
C LEU A 183 -4.60 6.38 -1.95
N SER A 184 -5.06 5.18 -2.32
CA SER A 184 -5.83 4.31 -1.42
C SER A 184 -5.02 3.92 -0.18
N PHE A 185 -3.72 3.64 -0.32
CA PHE A 185 -2.83 3.39 0.82
C PHE A 185 -2.62 4.61 1.71
N MET A 186 -2.44 5.79 1.12
CA MET A 186 -2.36 7.04 1.89
C MET A 186 -3.65 7.25 2.68
N ALA A 187 -4.82 7.09 2.05
CA ALA A 187 -6.11 7.18 2.73
C ALA A 187 -6.29 6.12 3.83
N TYR A 188 -5.87 4.88 3.57
CA TYR A 188 -5.88 3.79 4.55
C TYR A 188 -5.05 4.14 5.80
N VAL A 189 -3.80 4.57 5.62
CA VAL A 189 -2.91 4.91 6.74
C VAL A 189 -3.44 6.14 7.49
N SER A 190 -3.98 7.13 6.79
CA SER A 190 -4.62 8.29 7.41
C SER A 190 -5.82 7.90 8.26
N LEU A 191 -6.71 7.02 7.78
CA LEU A 191 -7.85 6.53 8.55
C LEU A 191 -7.41 5.71 9.77
N LEU A 192 -6.36 4.89 9.62
CA LEU A 192 -5.79 4.11 10.72
C LEU A 192 -5.32 5.02 11.85
N LEU A 193 -4.61 6.10 11.50
CA LEU A 193 -4.09 7.07 12.47
C LEU A 193 -5.19 7.93 13.09
N LEU A 194 -6.15 8.41 12.30
CA LEU A 194 -7.29 9.16 12.82
C LEU A 194 -8.09 8.31 13.81
N ASN A 195 -8.31 7.04 13.50
CA ASN A 195 -9.02 6.12 14.39
C ASN A 195 -8.24 5.82 15.68
N ARG A 196 -6.90 5.91 15.64
CA ARG A 196 -6.03 5.59 16.78
C ARG A 196 -5.69 6.78 17.68
N PHE A 197 -5.41 7.94 17.10
CA PHE A 197 -4.93 9.13 17.80
C PHE A 197 -5.87 10.33 17.70
N GLY A 198 -6.73 10.36 16.67
CA GLY A 198 -7.77 11.37 16.53
C GLY A 198 -9.08 10.93 17.18
N ASN A 199 -10.19 11.26 16.51
CA ASN A 199 -11.51 10.80 16.92
C ASN A 199 -11.76 9.41 16.33
N ARG A 200 -12.15 8.46 17.20
CA ARG A 200 -12.61 7.13 16.77
C ARG A 200 -13.83 7.30 15.85
N ILE A 201 -13.66 6.99 14.57
CA ILE A 201 -14.75 7.04 13.59
C ILE A 201 -15.40 5.65 13.55
N ASP A 202 -16.65 5.56 13.97
CA ASP A 202 -17.43 4.33 13.84
C ASP A 202 -17.48 3.89 12.38
N ARG A 203 -17.17 2.61 12.12
CA ARG A 203 -16.97 1.98 10.79
C ARG A 203 -15.66 2.28 10.05
N SER A 204 -14.71 3.00 10.65
CA SER A 204 -13.39 3.23 10.02
C SER A 204 -12.68 1.93 9.63
N ASN A 205 -12.85 0.86 10.43
CA ASN A 205 -12.22 -0.45 10.17
C ASN A 205 -12.63 -1.05 8.82
N TYR A 206 -13.94 -1.03 8.51
CA TYR A 206 -14.45 -1.56 7.24
C TYR A 206 -13.85 -0.81 6.04
N ILE A 207 -13.91 0.52 6.06
CA ILE A 207 -13.38 1.36 4.97
C ILE A 207 -11.87 1.18 4.85
N SER A 208 -11.16 1.12 5.98
CA SER A 208 -9.71 0.92 6.01
C SER A 208 -9.31 -0.40 5.36
N ILE A 209 -9.95 -1.51 5.74
CA ILE A 209 -9.65 -2.83 5.16
C ILE A 209 -10.00 -2.86 3.67
N LEU A 210 -11.11 -2.25 3.27
CA LEU A 210 -11.49 -2.14 1.85
C LEU A 210 -10.44 -1.36 1.04
N LEU A 211 -10.01 -0.20 1.53
CA LEU A 211 -8.97 0.61 0.90
C LEU A 211 -7.64 -0.13 0.80
N PHE A 212 -7.30 -0.89 1.84
CA PHE A 212 -6.10 -1.72 1.86
C PHE A 212 -6.16 -2.82 0.78
N CYS A 213 -7.27 -3.55 0.69
CA CYS A 213 -7.45 -4.61 -0.30
C CYS A 213 -7.46 -4.07 -1.74
N ILE A 214 -8.18 -2.97 -1.98
CA ILE A 214 -8.20 -2.31 -3.29
C ILE A 214 -6.82 -1.78 -3.64
N GLY A 215 -6.16 -1.09 -2.70
CA GLY A 215 -4.81 -0.55 -2.88
C GLY A 215 -3.83 -1.62 -3.31
N GLN A 216 -3.75 -2.73 -2.58
CA GLN A 216 -2.87 -3.85 -2.90
C GLN A 216 -3.09 -4.43 -4.29
N LEU A 217 -4.35 -4.69 -4.64
CA LEU A 217 -4.71 -5.23 -5.93
C LEU A 217 -4.29 -4.27 -7.07
N LEU A 218 -4.54 -2.97 -6.90
CA LEU A 218 -4.13 -1.95 -7.87
C LEU A 218 -2.61 -1.91 -8.06
N LEU A 219 -1.84 -1.96 -6.96
CA LEU A 219 -0.37 -1.98 -7.01
C LEU A 219 0.17 -3.22 -7.71
N PHE A 220 -0.46 -4.38 -7.48
CA PHE A 220 -0.11 -5.64 -8.14
C PHE A 220 -0.35 -5.55 -9.65
N ILE A 221 -1.57 -5.17 -10.05
CA ILE A 221 -1.96 -5.08 -11.46
C ILE A 221 -1.07 -4.07 -12.19
N ALA A 222 -0.75 -2.95 -11.55
CA ALA A 222 0.12 -1.96 -12.13
C ALA A 222 1.53 -2.50 -12.45
N ASN A 223 2.11 -3.29 -11.55
CA ASN A 223 3.42 -3.90 -11.80
C ASN A 223 3.35 -5.04 -12.81
N ALA A 224 2.23 -5.78 -12.86
CA ALA A 224 1.98 -6.78 -13.90
C ALA A 224 1.79 -6.17 -15.31
N ARG A 225 1.32 -4.92 -15.42
CA ARG A 225 1.02 -4.26 -16.71
C ARG A 225 2.11 -3.35 -17.25
N ALA A 226 3.08 -2.95 -16.45
CA ALA A 226 4.06 -1.94 -16.88
C ALA A 226 5.28 -2.49 -17.61
N PHE A 227 5.48 -3.82 -17.63
CA PHE A 227 6.68 -4.46 -18.17
C PHE A 227 6.34 -5.80 -18.81
#